data_AF-A0A973XCI4-F1
#
_entry.id   AF-A0A973XCI4-F1
#
_cell.length_a   1.000
_cell.length_b   1.000
_cell.length_c   1.000
_cell.angle_alpha   90.00
_cell.angle_beta   90.00
_cell.angle_gamma   90.00
#
_symmetry.space_group_name_H-M   'P 1'
#
loop_
_entity.id
_entity.type
_entity.pdbx_description
1 polymer ?
#
loop_
_entity_poly.entity_id
_entity_poly.type
_entity_poly.pdbx_seq_one_letter_code
_entity_poly.pdbx_strand_id
1 'polypeptide(L)'
;LMAEYGACISVITEAEMRFGVRRQPNATRLAKAVDAFLLDVPSLPWTSATATTYAELRTRMEIKGIGLSAMDLLIAAQALAEDCTLVSADRAFAQVPGLRLLDWSVPPTDMTP
;
A
#
# COMPACT_ATOMS: atom_id res chain seq x y z
N LEU A 1 7.77 -16.88 -2.39
CA LEU A 1 6.45 -16.35 -1.96
C LEU A 1 5.83 -15.45 -3.02
N MET A 2 6.44 -14.32 -3.41
CA MET A 2 5.81 -13.41 -4.38
C MET A 2 5.54 -14.00 -5.78
N ALA A 3 6.30 -15.02 -6.21
CA ALA A 3 6.08 -15.67 -7.50
C ALA A 3 4.77 -16.49 -7.58
N GLU A 4 4.13 -16.83 -6.45
CA GLU A 4 2.87 -17.59 -6.41
C GLU A 4 1.62 -16.69 -6.29
N TYR A 5 1.78 -15.43 -5.87
CA TYR A 5 0.67 -14.51 -5.62
C TYR A 5 0.73 -13.33 -6.59
N GLY A 6 -0.35 -13.12 -7.35
CA GLY A 6 -0.45 -11.99 -8.29
C GLY A 6 -0.57 -10.61 -7.61
N ALA A 7 -0.80 -10.57 -6.29
CA ALA A 7 -0.91 -9.36 -5.49
C ALA A 7 -0.56 -9.62 -4.01
N CYS A 8 -0.20 -8.56 -3.29
CA CYS A 8 0.05 -8.57 -1.85
C CYS A 8 -0.35 -7.21 -1.26
N ILE A 9 -0.44 -7.12 0.07
CA ILE A 9 -0.60 -5.85 0.78
C ILE A 9 0.55 -5.58 1.75
N SER A 10 0.70 -4.31 2.14
CA SER A 10 1.53 -3.95 3.28
C SER A 10 0.87 -4.41 4.59
N VAL A 11 1.66 -4.86 5.57
CA VAL A 11 1.16 -5.06 6.94
C VAL A 11 0.58 -3.78 7.56
N ILE A 12 0.98 -2.60 7.06
CA ILE A 12 0.42 -1.30 7.45
C ILE A 12 -1.04 -1.19 6.98
N THR A 13 -1.33 -1.58 5.74
CA THR A 13 -2.71 -1.67 5.22
C THR A 13 -3.53 -2.71 5.98
N GLU A 14 -2.95 -3.86 6.33
CA GLU A 14 -3.62 -4.84 7.19
C GLU A 14 -3.99 -4.23 8.55
N ALA A 15 -3.09 -3.45 9.15
CA ALA A 15 -3.36 -2.78 10.42
C ALA A 15 -4.56 -1.81 10.31
N GLU A 16 -4.66 -1.05 9.22
CA GLU A 16 -5.79 -0.16 8.95
C GLU A 16 -7.11 -0.95 8.78
N MET A 17 -7.09 -2.05 8.03
CA MET A 17 -8.27 -2.91 7.86
C MET A 17 -8.76 -3.47 9.20
N ARG A 18 -7.83 -4.00 10.02
CA ARG A 18 -8.14 -4.55 11.35
C ARG A 18 -8.63 -3.48 12.32
N PHE A 19 -8.12 -2.26 12.21
CA PHE A 19 -8.62 -1.11 12.97
C PHE A 19 -10.04 -0.76 12.55
N GLY A 20 -10.33 -0.72 11.25
CA GLY A 20 -11.67 -0.47 10.70
C GLY A 20 -12.71 -1.47 11.22
N VAL A 21 -12.37 -2.76 11.25
CA VAL A 21 -13.22 -3.80 11.85
C VAL A 21 -13.48 -3.54 13.34
N ARG A 22 -12.43 -3.24 14.12
CA ARG A 22 -12.58 -2.97 15.57
C ARG A 22 -13.41 -1.72 15.88
N ARG A 23 -13.40 -0.72 14.99
CA ARG A 23 -14.26 0.48 15.13
C ARG A 23 -15.74 0.19 14.93
N GLN A 24 -16.09 -0.91 14.27
CA GLN A 24 -17.47 -1.29 13.96
C GLN A 24 -17.76 -2.73 14.41
N PRO A 25 -17.79 -3.01 15.72
CA PRO A 25 -17.87 -4.38 16.24
C PRO A 25 -19.15 -5.14 15.81
N ASN A 26 -20.23 -4.41 15.49
CA ASN A 26 -21.49 -5.00 15.02
C ASN A 26 -21.52 -5.25 13.51
N ALA A 27 -20.52 -4.77 12.75
CA ALA A 27 -20.43 -4.96 11.31
C ALA A 27 -19.85 -6.34 10.95
N THR A 28 -20.56 -7.40 11.31
CA THR A 28 -20.11 -8.80 11.12
C THR A 28 -19.80 -9.14 9.66
N ARG A 29 -20.49 -8.50 8.70
CA ARG A 29 -20.20 -8.64 7.26
C ARG A 29 -18.83 -8.06 6.90
N LEU A 30 -18.46 -6.90 7.46
CA LEU A 30 -17.16 -6.29 7.22
C LEU A 30 -16.04 -7.15 7.80
N ALA A 31 -16.20 -7.65 9.03
CA ALA A 31 -15.24 -8.53 9.67
C ALA A 31 -14.96 -9.78 8.81
N LYS A 32 -16.02 -10.46 8.37
CA LYS A 32 -15.89 -11.65 7.49
C LYS A 32 -15.22 -11.35 6.16
N ALA A 33 -15.52 -10.19 5.56
CA ALA A 33 -14.92 -9.80 4.28
C ALA A 33 -13.41 -9.52 4.43
N VAL A 34 -13.00 -8.83 5.50
CA VAL A 34 -11.59 -8.56 5.79
C VAL A 34 -10.84 -9.86 6.11
N ASP A 35 -11.41 -10.74 6.93
CA ASP A 35 -10.78 -12.03 7.26
C ASP A 35 -10.60 -12.91 6.01
N ALA A 36 -11.62 -12.97 5.14
CA ALA A 36 -11.50 -13.70 3.87
C ALA A 36 -10.42 -13.10 2.95
N PHE A 37 -10.39 -11.77 2.82
CA PHE A 37 -9.38 -11.10 2.01
C PHE A 37 -7.95 -11.39 2.49
N LEU A 38 -7.71 -11.34 3.81
CA LEU A 38 -6.39 -11.58 4.40
C LEU A 38 -5.94 -13.06 4.35
N LEU A 39 -6.85 -14.00 4.07
CA LEU A 39 -6.49 -15.40 3.79
C LEU A 39 -5.93 -15.58 2.37
N ASP A 40 -6.45 -14.81 1.41
CA ASP A 40 -6.09 -14.95 -0.01
C ASP A 40 -4.95 -14.02 -0.42
N VAL A 41 -4.83 -12.84 0.20
CA VAL A 41 -3.82 -11.83 -0.14
C VAL A 41 -2.78 -11.73 0.98
N PRO A 42 -1.51 -12.10 0.72
CA PRO A 42 -0.49 -12.09 1.75
C PRO A 42 -0.11 -10.66 2.15
N SER A 43 0.13 -10.47 3.44
CA SER A 43 0.72 -9.26 4.00
C SER A 43 2.24 -9.36 4.04
N LEU A 44 2.93 -8.36 3.48
CA LEU A 44 4.39 -8.26 3.56
C LEU A 44 4.82 -7.61 4.88
N PRO A 45 5.79 -8.21 5.60
CA PRO A 45 6.27 -7.69 6.87
C PRO A 45 7.07 -6.40 6.68
N TRP A 46 7.04 -5.52 7.68
CA TRP A 46 7.93 -4.37 7.72
C TRP A 46 9.32 -4.78 8.23
N THR A 47 10.35 -4.62 7.41
CA THR A 47 11.70 -5.08 7.73
C THR A 47 12.68 -3.92 7.93
N SER A 48 13.89 -4.22 8.41
CA SER A 48 14.97 -3.22 8.50
C SER A 48 15.35 -2.67 7.12
N ALA A 49 15.28 -3.46 6.05
CA ALA A 49 15.50 -2.98 4.70
C ALA A 49 14.44 -1.95 4.30
N THR A 50 13.17 -2.24 4.60
CA THR A 50 12.06 -1.28 4.39
C THR A 50 12.26 0.02 5.18
N ALA A 51 12.77 -0.07 6.41
CA ALA A 51 13.06 1.10 7.24
C ALA A 51 14.15 2.00 6.62
N THR A 52 15.17 1.41 6.00
CA THR A 52 16.20 2.17 5.26
C THR A 52 15.57 2.91 4.08
N THR A 53 14.77 2.23 3.25
CA THR A 53 14.07 2.87 2.12
C THR A 53 13.13 3.98 2.58
N TYR A 54 12.42 3.79 3.70
CA TYR A 54 11.58 4.82 4.30
C TYR A 54 12.38 6.07 4.69
N ALA A 55 13.52 5.91 5.36
CA ALA A 55 14.34 7.05 5.78
C ALA A 55 14.77 7.88 4.57
N GLU A 56 15.27 7.23 3.53
CA GLU A 56 15.65 7.90 2.28
C GLU A 56 14.46 8.60 1.61
N LEU A 57 13.31 7.92 1.52
CA LEU A 57 12.12 8.47 0.90
C LEU A 57 11.63 9.70 1.66
N ARG A 58 11.49 9.59 3.00
CA ARG A 58 11.05 10.68 3.87
C ARG A 58 11.93 11.91 3.68
N THR A 59 13.25 11.75 3.74
CA THR A 59 14.19 12.86 3.54
C THR A 59 14.01 13.51 2.17
N ARG A 60 13.89 12.72 1.09
CA ARG A 60 13.68 13.26 -0.26
C ARG A 60 12.36 14.01 -0.39
N MET A 61 11.29 13.50 0.23
CA MET A 61 9.98 14.14 0.18
C MET A 61 9.95 15.44 0.99
N GLU A 62 10.57 15.47 2.17
CA GLU A 62 10.70 16.68 2.98
C GLU A 62 11.47 17.78 2.27
N ILE A 63 12.62 17.44 1.65
CA ILE A 63 13.41 18.39 0.85
C ILE A 63 12.58 18.99 -0.30
N LYS A 64 11.67 18.20 -0.90
CA LYS A 64 10.80 18.63 -1.99
C LYS A 64 9.51 19.31 -1.52
N GLY A 65 9.25 19.38 -0.22
CA GLY A 65 8.01 19.91 0.34
C GLY A 65 6.77 19.06 -0.01
N ILE A 66 6.93 17.77 -0.29
CA ILE A 66 5.84 16.86 -0.66
C ILE A 66 5.29 16.21 0.62
N GLY A 67 4.00 16.40 0.87
CA GLY A 67 3.30 15.82 2.03
C GLY A 67 2.48 14.59 1.66
N LEU A 68 2.82 13.45 2.26
CA LEU A 68 1.95 12.27 2.38
C LEU A 68 1.57 12.08 3.85
N SER A 69 0.45 11.41 4.10
CA SER A 69 0.12 10.96 5.45
C SER A 69 1.20 9.98 5.96
N ALA A 70 1.30 9.82 7.28
CA ALA A 70 2.34 8.96 7.87
C ALA A 70 2.18 7.49 7.43
N MET A 71 0.96 6.98 7.38
CA MET A 71 0.67 5.59 6.98
C MET A 71 0.92 5.38 5.49
N ASP A 72 0.49 6.34 4.65
CA ASP A 72 0.73 6.28 3.20
C ASP A 72 2.22 6.32 2.88
N LEU A 73 2.99 7.12 3.61
CA LEU A 73 4.43 7.17 3.43
C LEU A 73 5.11 5.85 3.76
N LEU A 74 4.64 5.15 4.80
CA LEU A 74 5.12 3.81 5.12
C LEU A 74 4.77 2.85 3.97
N ILE A 75 3.51 2.81 3.53
CA ILE A 75 3.07 1.95 2.41
C ILE A 75 3.91 2.21 1.15
N ALA A 76 4.12 3.48 0.79
CA ALA A 76 4.93 3.88 -0.36
C ALA A 76 6.39 3.42 -0.24
N ALA A 77 6.99 3.56 0.94
CA ALA A 77 8.34 3.10 1.20
C ALA A 77 8.47 1.57 1.11
N GLN A 78 7.45 0.81 1.54
CA GLN A 78 7.45 -0.64 1.36
C GLN A 78 7.30 -1.06 -0.09
N ALA A 79 6.42 -0.40 -0.84
CA ALA A 79 6.31 -0.66 -2.28
C ALA A 79 7.64 -0.41 -3.00
N LEU A 80 8.38 0.64 -2.63
CA LEU A 80 9.72 0.89 -3.18
C LEU A 80 10.76 -0.15 -2.75
N ALA A 81 10.75 -0.56 -1.47
CA ALA A 81 11.72 -1.53 -0.94
C ALA A 81 11.57 -2.91 -1.57
N GLU A 82 10.35 -3.31 -1.88
CA GLU A 82 10.02 -4.61 -2.50
C GLU A 82 10.02 -4.55 -4.04
N ASP A 83 10.36 -3.40 -4.62
CA ASP A 83 10.26 -3.13 -6.07
C ASP A 83 8.89 -3.54 -6.65
N CYS A 84 7.82 -3.11 -5.98
CA CYS A 84 6.44 -3.38 -6.35
C CYS A 84 5.79 -2.17 -7.04
N THR A 85 4.77 -2.45 -7.86
CA THR A 85 3.84 -1.43 -8.31
C THR A 85 2.76 -1.25 -7.24
N LEU A 86 2.60 -0.04 -6.70
CA LEU A 86 1.53 0.27 -5.76
C LEU A 86 0.22 0.41 -6.52
N VAL A 87 -0.83 -0.27 -6.06
CA VAL A 87 -2.19 -0.09 -6.57
C VAL A 87 -2.97 0.79 -5.60
N SER A 88 -3.39 1.98 -6.03
CA SER A 88 -4.19 2.90 -5.21
C SER A 88 -4.96 3.88 -6.09
N ALA A 89 -6.17 4.24 -5.66
CA ALA A 89 -6.96 5.33 -6.26
C ALA A 89 -6.58 6.72 -5.69
N ASP A 90 -5.73 6.78 -4.66
CA ASP A 90 -5.27 8.04 -4.11
C ASP A 90 -4.14 8.64 -4.96
N ARG A 91 -4.43 9.79 -5.57
CA ARG A 91 -3.49 10.51 -6.43
C ARG A 91 -2.34 11.16 -5.66
N ALA A 92 -2.40 11.25 -4.33
CA ALA A 92 -1.29 11.74 -3.52
C ALA A 92 -0.01 10.94 -3.78
N PHE A 93 -0.12 9.62 -3.97
CA PHE A 93 1.01 8.72 -4.27
C PHE A 93 1.74 9.07 -5.56
N ALA A 94 1.11 9.75 -6.53
CA ALA A 94 1.76 10.16 -7.77
C ALA A 94 2.90 11.18 -7.54
N GLN A 95 2.94 11.82 -6.37
CA GLN A 95 4.01 12.73 -5.98
C GLN A 95 5.26 12.00 -5.44
N VAL A 96 5.16 10.70 -5.16
CA VAL A 96 6.26 9.91 -4.56
C VAL A 96 7.32 9.59 -5.62
N PRO A 97 8.57 10.06 -5.49
CA PRO A 97 9.60 9.85 -6.50
C PRO A 97 9.96 8.36 -6.66
N GLY A 98 9.91 7.86 -7.89
CA GLY A 98 10.30 6.48 -8.24
C GLY A 98 9.22 5.43 -7.97
N LEU A 99 8.08 5.80 -7.40
CA LEU A 99 6.98 4.88 -7.13
C LEU A 99 6.20 4.59 -8.42
N ARG A 100 6.05 3.31 -8.77
CA ARG A 100 5.11 2.88 -9.81
C ARG A 100 3.71 2.83 -9.22
N LEU A 101 2.77 3.55 -9.82
CA LEU A 101 1.39 3.65 -9.35
C LEU A 101 0.43 3.17 -10.44
N LEU A 102 -0.50 2.30 -10.07
CA LEU A 102 -1.64 1.89 -10.89
C LEU A 102 -2.94 2.20 -10.16
N ASP A 103 -3.94 2.63 -10.92
CA ASP A 103 -5.30 2.84 -10.43
C ASP A 103 -6.23 1.84 -11.12
N TRP A 104 -6.79 0.90 -10.36
CA TRP A 104 -7.77 -0.09 -10.85
C TRP A 104 -9.22 0.40 -10.78
N SER A 105 -9.47 1.59 -10.21
CA SER A 105 -10.81 2.18 -10.15
C SER A 105 -11.22 2.86 -11.45
N VAL A 106 -10.25 3.12 -12.32
CA VAL A 106 -10.47 3.64 -13.68
C VAL A 106 -10.37 2.50 -14.70
N PRO A 107 -11.17 2.51 -15.77
CA PRO A 107 -10.98 1.58 -16.87
C PRO A 107 -9.58 1.76 -17.46
N PRO A 108 -8.96 0.69 -18.01
CA PRO A 108 -7.74 0.84 -18.78
C PRO A 108 -7.98 1.89 -19.88
N THR A 109 -7.26 3.01 -19.82
CA THR A 109 -7.27 3.98 -20.93
C THR A 109 -6.71 3.24 -22.15
N ASP A 110 -7.44 3.25 -23.27
CA ASP A 110 -7.11 2.54 -24.51
C ASP A 110 -5.60 2.40 -24.73
N MET A 111 -5.09 1.20 -24.49
CA MET A 111 -3.77 0.79 -24.98
C MET A 111 -3.91 0.51 -26.48
N THR A 112 -4.14 1.55 -27.28
CA THR A 112 -3.87 1.44 -28.71
C THR A 112 -2.34 1.46 -28.88
N PRO A 113 -1.76 0.46 -29.58
CA PRO A 113 -0.32 0.41 -29.85
C PRO A 113 0.16 1.60 -30.69
#